data_AF-A0A934FZ26-F1
#
_entry.id   AF-A0A934FZ26-F1
#
_cell.length_a   1.000
_cell.length_b   1.000
_cell.length_c   1.000
_cell.angle_alpha   90.00
_cell.angle_beta   90.00
_cell.angle_gamma   90.00
#
_symmetry.space_group_name_H-M   'P 1'
#
loop_
_entity.id
_entity.type
_entity.pdbx_description
1 polymer ?
#
loop_
_entity_poly.entity_id
_entity_poly.type
_entity_poly.pdbx_seq_one_letter_code
_entity_poly.pdbx_strand_id
1 'polypeptide(L)'
;MAIDWRGVKREFESNTLTLASLAKVYGCRADTIRKKAAKEGWKKTARKNTEDAHEPAAHIDAPHSGLDDHRSLWRGVKKRLVAGLETKDVKAGIEELKVAKLAGEVLTSVIKGERLALGLAEDEDDGAREDGGLTGQMDGATAPRGADAAVDGE
;
A
#
# COMPACT_ATOMS: atom_id res chain seq x y z
N MET A 1 -10.39 41.47 28.98
CA MET A 1 -10.43 40.02 29.29
C MET A 1 -9.15 39.39 28.77
N ALA A 2 -8.42 38.65 29.60
CA ALA A 2 -7.23 37.94 29.15
C ALA A 2 -7.67 36.68 28.37
N ILE A 3 -7.16 36.51 27.16
CA ILE A 3 -7.41 35.31 26.35
C ILE A 3 -6.70 34.13 27.03
N ASP A 4 -7.43 33.04 27.30
CA ASP A 4 -6.83 31.83 27.87
C ASP A 4 -6.05 31.06 26.80
N TRP A 5 -4.78 31.42 26.65
CA TRP A 5 -3.88 30.82 25.69
C TRP A 5 -3.53 29.36 26.00
N ARG A 6 -3.71 28.89 27.24
CA ARG A 6 -3.46 27.48 27.60
C ARG A 6 -4.57 26.58 27.10
N GLY A 7 -5.83 27.02 27.21
CA GLY A 7 -6.98 26.36 26.58
C GLY A 7 -6.84 26.32 25.06
N VAL A 8 -6.52 27.46 24.44
CA VAL A 8 -6.31 27.54 22.97
C VAL A 8 -5.21 26.57 22.53
N LYS A 9 -4.07 26.50 23.24
CA LYS A 9 -2.96 25.59 22.90
C LYS A 9 -3.41 24.13 22.95
N ARG A 10 -4.07 23.70 24.02
CA ARG A 10 -4.55 22.32 24.19
C ARG A 10 -5.49 21.91 23.07
N GLU A 11 -6.46 22.76 22.75
CA GLU A 11 -7.45 22.50 21.72
C GLU A 11 -6.84 22.54 20.31
N PHE A 12 -5.91 23.47 20.06
CA PHE A 12 -5.13 23.55 18.82
C PHE A 12 -4.28 22.30 18.60
N GLU A 13 -3.56 21.84 19.64
CA GLU A 13 -2.71 20.66 19.61
C GLU A 13 -3.56 19.39 19.42
N SER A 14 -4.70 19.27 20.10
CA SER A 14 -5.62 18.12 19.94
C SER A 14 -6.25 17.99 18.54
N ASN A 15 -6.14 19.03 17.71
CA ASN A 15 -6.77 19.15 16.38
C ASN A 15 -8.28 18.81 16.40
N THR A 16 -8.95 18.99 17.54
CA THR A 16 -10.38 18.69 17.73
C THR A 16 -11.26 19.77 17.09
N LEU A 17 -10.77 21.00 17.03
CA LEU A 17 -11.49 22.18 16.55
C LEU A 17 -10.69 22.90 15.46
N THR A 18 -11.40 23.39 14.43
CA THR A 18 -10.82 24.25 13.39
C THR A 18 -10.40 25.61 13.96
N LEU A 19 -9.44 26.29 13.33
CA LEU A 19 -8.98 27.61 13.79
C LEU A 19 -10.12 28.64 13.87
N ALA A 20 -11.13 28.52 13.01
CA ALA A 20 -12.32 29.37 13.02
C ALA A 20 -13.22 29.10 14.23
N SER A 21 -13.35 27.85 14.66
CA SER A 21 -14.13 27.50 15.86
C SER A 21 -13.40 27.87 17.15
N LEU A 22 -12.08 27.66 17.21
CA LEU A 22 -11.21 28.17 18.28
C LEU A 22 -11.31 29.70 18.43
N ALA A 23 -11.23 30.42 17.31
CA ALA A 23 -11.40 31.87 17.26
C ALA A 23 -12.74 32.33 17.86
N LYS A 24 -13.83 31.61 17.55
CA LYS A 24 -15.17 31.90 18.06
C LYS A 24 -15.32 31.61 19.55
N VAL A 25 -14.78 30.48 20.02
CA VAL A 25 -14.86 30.05 21.43
C VAL A 25 -14.05 30.97 22.34
N TYR A 26 -12.84 31.34 21.93
CA TYR A 26 -11.93 32.16 22.73
C TYR A 26 -12.00 33.65 22.39
N GLY A 27 -12.95 34.07 21.55
CA GLY A 27 -13.17 35.47 21.18
C GLY A 27 -11.96 36.16 20.54
N CYS A 28 -11.13 35.41 19.80
CA CYS A 28 -9.90 35.92 19.18
C CYS A 28 -9.88 35.67 17.67
N ARG A 29 -9.01 36.38 16.93
CA ARG A 29 -8.86 36.18 15.48
C ARG A 29 -8.06 34.91 15.20
N ALA A 30 -8.50 34.13 14.21
CA ALA A 30 -7.81 32.90 13.77
C ALA A 30 -6.35 33.15 13.39
N ASP A 31 -6.04 34.31 12.79
CA ASP A 31 -4.67 34.69 12.44
C ASP A 31 -3.78 34.92 13.68
N THR A 32 -4.35 35.40 14.78
CA THR A 32 -3.61 35.58 16.04
C THR A 32 -3.24 34.23 16.63
N ILE A 33 -4.15 33.24 16.57
CA ILE A 33 -3.87 31.86 16.97
C ILE A 33 -2.77 31.27 16.07
N ARG A 34 -2.85 31.43 14.75
CA ARG A 34 -1.84 30.93 13.80
C ARG A 34 -0.46 31.55 14.04
N LYS A 35 -0.38 32.88 14.18
CA LYS A 35 0.88 33.59 14.45
C LYS A 35 1.49 33.16 15.78
N LYS A 36 0.66 32.97 16.81
CA LYS A 36 1.12 32.53 18.12
C LYS A 36 1.56 31.07 18.11
N ALA A 37 0.82 30.19 17.43
CA ALA A 37 1.22 28.81 17.21
C ALA A 37 2.56 28.71 16.47
N ALA A 38 2.79 29.54 15.45
CA ALA A 38 4.07 29.58 14.74
C ALA A 38 5.21 30.09 15.62
N LYS A 39 4.97 31.13 16.45
CA LYS A 39 5.97 31.69 17.36
C LYS A 39 6.35 30.74 18.50
N GLU A 40 5.37 30.00 19.02
CA GLU A 40 5.52 29.10 20.17
C GLU A 40 5.73 27.63 19.75
N GLY A 41 5.84 27.36 18.45
CA GLY A 41 6.09 26.03 17.91
C GLY A 41 4.99 24.99 18.18
N TRP A 42 3.72 25.41 18.28
CA TRP A 42 2.61 24.49 18.54
C TRP A 42 2.42 23.55 17.35
N LYS A 43 2.45 22.24 17.61
CA LYS A 43 2.25 21.21 16.60
C LYS A 43 0.89 20.57 16.80
N LYS A 44 0.09 20.52 15.74
CA LYS A 44 -1.13 19.72 15.73
C LYS A 44 -0.71 18.26 15.87
N THR A 45 -1.20 17.55 16.88
CA THR A 45 -1.13 16.10 16.89
C THR A 45 -1.98 15.66 15.71
N ALA A 46 -1.33 15.26 14.62
CA ALA A 46 -2.02 14.73 13.47
C ALA A 46 -2.85 13.54 13.97
N ARG A 47 -4.17 13.70 14.03
CA ARG A 47 -5.02 12.53 13.96
C ARG A 47 -4.57 11.81 12.70
N LYS A 48 -4.22 10.54 12.87
CA LYS A 48 -3.80 9.58 11.85
C LYS A 48 -4.92 9.43 10.82
N ASN A 49 -5.15 10.47 10.02
CA ASN A 49 -5.84 10.40 8.76
C ASN A 49 -4.73 10.24 7.74
N THR A 50 -4.40 8.98 7.50
CA THR A 50 -3.77 8.52 6.26
C THR A 50 -4.58 9.09 5.10
N GLU A 51 -4.07 10.13 4.46
CA GLU A 51 -4.17 10.38 3.02
C GLU A 51 -3.37 11.64 2.70
N ASP A 52 -2.39 11.45 1.81
CA ASP A 52 -1.65 12.48 1.05
C ASP A 52 -0.81 13.52 1.80
N ALA A 53 0.49 13.22 1.94
CA ALA A 53 1.55 14.20 1.71
C ALA A 53 2.91 13.54 1.46
N HIS A 54 3.57 14.04 0.43
CA HIS A 54 4.88 13.74 -0.11
C HIS A 54 6.03 14.30 0.76
N GLU A 55 6.91 13.40 1.23
CA GLU A 55 8.31 13.56 1.69
C GLU A 55 8.68 14.59 2.80
N PRO A 56 9.91 14.58 3.37
CA PRO A 56 10.54 13.48 4.10
C PRO A 56 11.08 13.99 5.46
N ALA A 57 10.67 13.42 6.60
CA ALA A 57 11.35 13.71 7.86
C ALA A 57 11.16 12.60 8.89
N ALA A 58 12.29 11.98 9.22
CA ALA A 58 12.62 11.24 10.43
C ALA A 58 11.50 11.13 11.50
N HIS A 59 10.99 9.92 11.70
CA HIS A 59 10.26 9.52 12.90
C HIS A 59 10.68 8.08 13.19
N ILE A 60 11.62 7.88 14.13
CA ILE A 60 11.36 7.48 15.53
C ILE A 60 10.68 6.11 15.57
N ASP A 61 11.49 5.14 15.99
CA ASP A 61 11.19 3.75 16.30
C ASP A 61 9.84 3.57 17.01
N ALA A 62 8.81 3.26 16.22
CA ALA A 62 7.78 2.33 16.68
C ALA A 62 8.21 0.94 16.19
N PRO A 63 7.97 -0.16 16.92
CA PRO A 63 8.17 -1.49 16.38
C PRO A 63 7.15 -1.63 15.26
N HIS A 64 7.61 -1.38 14.04
CA HIS A 64 6.83 -1.61 12.86
C HIS A 64 6.43 -3.08 12.90
N SER A 65 5.12 -3.32 12.89
CA SER A 65 4.65 -4.67 12.62
C SER A 65 5.24 -5.03 11.26
N GLY A 66 6.05 -6.09 11.15
CA GLY A 66 6.75 -6.42 9.90
C GLY A 66 5.80 -6.49 8.69
N LEU A 67 4.53 -6.80 8.95
CA LEU A 67 3.42 -6.76 7.99
C LEU A 67 3.12 -5.36 7.42
N ASP A 68 3.14 -4.31 8.23
CA ASP A 68 2.93 -2.93 7.76
C ASP A 68 4.10 -2.46 6.88
N ASP A 69 5.33 -2.90 7.21
CA ASP A 69 6.53 -2.60 6.45
C ASP A 69 6.53 -3.30 5.10
N HIS A 70 6.26 -4.62 5.06
CA HIS A 70 6.15 -5.36 3.81
C HIS A 70 5.09 -4.77 2.90
N ARG A 71 3.94 -4.36 3.45
CA ARG A 71 2.85 -3.74 2.67
C ARG A 71 3.27 -2.39 2.11
N SER A 72 4.05 -1.60 2.84
CA SER A 72 4.59 -0.33 2.35
C SER A 72 5.58 -0.53 1.20
N LEU A 73 6.47 -1.51 1.32
CA LEU A 73 7.46 -1.88 0.30
C LEU A 73 6.78 -2.43 -0.95
N TRP A 74 5.74 -3.26 -0.80
CA TRP A 74 4.96 -3.79 -1.92
C TRP A 74 4.19 -2.71 -2.68
N ARG A 75 3.68 -1.69 -1.97
CA ARG A 75 3.12 -0.51 -2.63
C ARG A 75 4.17 0.24 -3.44
N GLY A 76 5.41 0.32 -2.97
CA GLY A 76 6.54 0.90 -3.70
C GLY A 76 6.84 0.14 -4.99
N VAL A 77 6.93 -1.19 -4.92
CA VAL A 77 7.13 -2.06 -6.10
C VAL A 77 5.99 -1.89 -7.11
N LYS A 78 4.74 -1.92 -6.64
CA LYS A 78 3.56 -1.70 -7.50
C LYS A 78 3.61 -0.35 -8.21
N LYS A 79 3.98 0.74 -7.50
CA LYS A 79 4.10 2.07 -8.11
C LYS A 79 5.14 2.09 -9.23
N ARG A 80 6.30 1.44 -9.04
CA ARG A 80 7.35 1.35 -10.06
C ARG A 80 6.95 0.49 -11.26
N LEU A 81 6.22 -0.60 -11.04
CA LEU A 81 5.64 -1.40 -12.14
C LEU A 81 4.69 -0.55 -12.99
N VAL A 82 3.76 0.15 -12.35
CA VAL A 82 2.81 1.03 -13.04
C VAL A 82 3.55 2.14 -13.78
N ALA A 83 4.51 2.80 -13.13
CA ALA A 83 5.34 3.81 -13.77
C ALA A 83 6.08 3.25 -15.00
N GLY A 84 6.71 2.08 -14.89
CA GLY A 84 7.43 1.46 -16.01
C GLY A 84 6.53 1.09 -17.20
N LEU A 85 5.28 0.68 -16.94
CA LEU A 85 4.29 0.36 -17.98
C LEU A 85 3.66 1.61 -18.63
N GLU A 86 3.48 2.68 -17.85
CA GLU A 86 2.89 3.95 -18.32
C GLU A 86 3.91 4.87 -19.00
N THR A 87 5.21 4.60 -18.82
CA THR A 87 6.28 5.42 -19.40
C THR A 87 6.34 5.25 -20.92
N LYS A 88 6.31 6.36 -21.66
CA LYS A 88 6.40 6.38 -23.13
C LYS A 88 7.82 6.10 -23.66
N ASP A 89 8.83 6.27 -22.81
CA ASP A 89 10.21 5.89 -23.08
C ASP A 89 10.43 4.42 -22.73
N VAL A 90 10.61 3.60 -23.77
CA VAL A 90 10.80 2.16 -23.66
C VAL A 90 12.04 1.82 -22.83
N LYS A 91 13.11 2.62 -22.90
CA LYS A 91 14.36 2.31 -22.19
C LYS A 91 14.22 2.58 -20.70
N ALA A 92 13.67 3.74 -20.33
CA ALA A 92 13.36 4.09 -18.95
C ALA A 92 12.30 3.15 -18.34
N GLY A 93 11.27 2.79 -19.11
CA GLY A 93 10.24 1.84 -18.68
C GLY A 93 10.80 0.45 -18.37
N ILE A 94 11.68 -0.08 -19.22
CA ILE A 94 12.35 -1.38 -18.99
C ILE A 94 13.23 -1.33 -17.73
N GLU A 95 13.93 -0.24 -17.47
CA GLU A 95 14.76 -0.10 -16.26
C GLU A 95 13.89 -0.13 -14.99
N GLU A 96 12.79 0.62 -14.96
CA GLU A 96 11.84 0.59 -13.84
C GLU A 96 11.21 -0.80 -13.64
N LEU A 97 10.86 -1.49 -14.74
CA LEU A 97 10.33 -2.85 -14.67
C LEU A 97 11.35 -3.85 -14.12
N LYS A 98 12.63 -3.73 -14.49
CA LYS A 98 13.70 -4.58 -13.95
C LYS A 98 13.91 -4.34 -12.46
N VAL A 99 13.96 -3.08 -12.04
CA VAL A 99 14.09 -2.71 -10.62
C VAL A 99 12.90 -3.24 -9.82
N ALA A 100 11.69 -3.08 -10.34
CA ALA A 100 10.49 -3.57 -9.69
C ALA A 100 10.45 -5.10 -9.61
N LYS A 101 10.90 -5.82 -10.64
CA LYS A 101 11.02 -7.28 -10.62
C LYS A 101 11.99 -7.76 -9.53
N LEU A 102 13.20 -7.20 -9.50
CA LEU A 102 14.22 -7.57 -8.50
C LEU A 102 13.76 -7.26 -7.07
N ALA A 103 13.18 -6.08 -6.85
CA ALA A 103 12.60 -5.72 -5.56
C ALA A 103 11.43 -6.66 -5.19
N GLY A 104 10.65 -7.08 -6.18
CA GLY A 104 9.60 -8.09 -6.09
C GLY A 104 10.08 -9.41 -5.48
N GLU A 105 11.09 -10.00 -6.12
CA GLU A 105 11.67 -11.29 -5.75
C GLU A 105 12.34 -11.25 -4.37
N VAL A 106 13.08 -10.17 -4.07
CA VAL A 106 13.74 -9.98 -2.77
C VAL A 106 12.71 -9.88 -1.65
N LEU A 107 11.68 -9.05 -1.79
CA LEU A 107 10.66 -8.90 -0.75
C LEU A 107 9.89 -10.20 -0.52
N THR A 108 9.57 -10.94 -1.59
CA THR A 108 8.95 -12.27 -1.45
C THR A 108 9.84 -13.23 -0.65
N SER A 109 11.14 -13.22 -0.92
CA SER A 109 12.11 -14.06 -0.20
C SER A 109 12.24 -13.66 1.28
N VAL A 110 12.25 -12.35 1.56
CA VAL A 110 12.26 -11.82 2.94
C VAL A 110 11.00 -12.22 3.69
N ILE A 111 9.82 -12.08 3.07
CA ILE A 111 8.54 -12.49 3.67
C ILE A 111 8.54 -13.98 3.99
N LYS A 112 9.02 -14.83 3.06
CA LYS A 112 9.15 -16.27 3.30
C LYS A 112 10.13 -16.56 4.44
N GLY A 113 11.30 -15.91 4.45
CA GLY A 113 12.30 -16.05 5.51
C GLY A 113 11.79 -15.64 6.88
N GLU A 114 11.05 -14.54 6.98
CA GLU A 114 10.43 -14.08 8.23
C GLU A 114 9.33 -15.04 8.70
N ARG A 115 8.50 -15.58 7.79
CA ARG A 115 7.49 -16.59 8.13
C ARG A 115 8.13 -17.88 8.67
N LEU A 116 9.22 -18.33 8.05
CA LEU A 116 10.01 -19.47 8.52
C LEU A 116 10.62 -19.21 9.90
N ALA A 117 11.21 -18.03 10.10
CA ALA A 117 11.83 -17.64 11.37
C ALA A 117 10.82 -17.54 12.52
N LEU A 118 9.55 -17.19 12.22
CA LEU A 118 8.46 -17.14 13.18
C LEU A 118 7.78 -18.51 13.40
N GLY A 119 8.25 -19.58 12.76
CA GLY A 119 7.64 -20.91 12.85
C GLY A 119 6.23 -20.98 12.28
N LEU A 120 5.87 -20.03 11.40
CA LEU A 120 4.58 -19.93 10.72
C LEU A 120 4.53 -20.70 9.39
N ALA A 121 5.58 -21.46 9.09
CA ALA A 121 5.61 -22.37 7.95
C ALA A 121 5.21 -23.77 8.43
N GLU A 122 3.94 -24.10 8.28
CA GLU A 122 3.55 -25.48 7.95
C GLU A 122 3.91 -25.67 6.47
N ASP A 123 4.50 -26.83 6.17
CA ASP A 123 5.03 -27.23 4.87
C ASP A 123 4.20 -26.68 3.70
N GLU A 124 4.78 -25.77 2.90
CA GLU A 124 4.27 -25.52 1.54
C GLU A 124 4.55 -26.81 0.76
N ASP A 125 3.57 -27.71 0.80
CA ASP A 125 3.36 -28.76 -0.19
C ASP A 125 3.57 -28.13 -1.56
N ASP A 126 4.71 -28.49 -2.15
CA ASP A 126 5.18 -28.14 -3.48
C ASP A 126 4.36 -28.90 -4.55
N GLY A 127 3.04 -28.88 -4.36
CA GLY A 127 2.05 -29.43 -5.27
C GLY A 127 1.58 -28.34 -6.20
N ALA A 128 2.37 -28.11 -7.24
CA ALA A 128 1.90 -27.46 -8.45
C ALA A 128 0.47 -27.92 -8.74
N ARG A 129 -0.51 -27.01 -8.55
CA ARG A 129 -1.76 -27.11 -9.29
C ARG A 129 -1.36 -26.90 -10.75
N GLU A 130 -0.96 -27.99 -11.40
CA GLU A 130 -0.90 -28.06 -12.85
C GLU A 130 -2.26 -27.58 -13.34
N ASP A 131 -2.23 -26.44 -14.01
CA ASP A 131 -3.33 -25.90 -14.76
C ASP A 131 -3.58 -26.83 -15.97
N GLY A 132 -4.10 -28.03 -15.68
CA GLY A 132 -4.58 -28.99 -16.66
C GLY A 132 -5.90 -28.56 -17.31
N GLY A 133 -6.29 -27.29 -17.21
CA GLY A 133 -7.57 -26.78 -17.70
C GLY A 133 -7.59 -26.44 -19.19
N LEU A 134 -6.44 -26.06 -19.78
CA LEU A 134 -6.39 -25.50 -21.15
C LEU A 134 -5.82 -26.47 -22.19
N THR A 135 -4.84 -27.30 -21.84
CA THR A 135 -4.26 -28.29 -22.78
C THR A 135 -5.17 -29.49 -23.01
N GLY A 136 -5.94 -29.92 -22.00
CA GLY A 136 -6.90 -31.01 -22.15
C GLY A 136 -8.13 -30.67 -23.02
N GLN A 137 -8.48 -29.38 -23.16
CA GLN A 137 -9.60 -28.96 -23.99
C GLN A 137 -9.27 -28.89 -25.49
N MET A 138 -8.00 -28.80 -25.88
CA MET A 138 -7.61 -28.78 -27.29
C MET A 138 -7.67 -30.17 -27.94
N ASP A 139 -7.39 -31.24 -27.19
CA ASP A 139 -7.45 -32.62 -27.70
C ASP A 139 -8.88 -33.12 -27.96
N GLY A 140 -9.88 -32.55 -27.27
CA GLY A 140 -11.29 -32.83 -27.54
C GLY A 140 -11.84 -32.12 -28.79
N ALA A 141 -11.20 -31.03 -29.22
CA ALA A 141 -11.67 -30.19 -30.33
C ALA A 141 -11.08 -30.59 -31.69
N THR A 142 -10.01 -31.39 -31.72
CA THR A 142 -9.32 -31.82 -32.94
C THR A 142 -9.63 -33.26 -33.37
N ALA A 143 -10.44 -33.99 -32.61
CA ALA A 143 -10.92 -35.30 -33.03
C ALA A 143 -11.91 -35.14 -34.22
N PRO A 144 -11.63 -35.73 -35.40
CA PRO A 144 -12.51 -35.63 -36.55
C PRO A 144 -13.83 -36.35 -36.24
N ARG A 145 -14.91 -35.56 -36.19
CA ARG A 145 -16.27 -36.04 -35.99
C ARG A 145 -16.84 -36.47 -37.34
N GLY A 146 -16.68 -37.75 -37.70
CA GLY A 146 -17.42 -38.38 -38.80
C GLY A 146 -16.74 -39.58 -39.45
N ALA A 147 -17.58 -40.53 -39.87
CA ALA A 147 -17.31 -41.86 -40.45
C ALA A 147 -16.99 -42.93 -39.37
N ASP A 148 -17.75 -44.02 -39.20
CA ASP A 148 -18.61 -44.71 -40.18
C ASP A 148 -19.68 -45.56 -39.49
N ALA A 149 -20.73 -45.85 -40.24
CA ALA A 149 -21.78 -46.82 -39.97
C ALA A 149 -21.17 -48.23 -39.75
N ALA A 150 -21.76 -49.14 -38.99
CA ALA A 150 -22.92 -49.89 -39.44
C ALA A 150 -23.66 -50.56 -38.28
N VAL A 151 -24.98 -50.50 -38.42
CA VAL A 151 -26.00 -51.21 -37.63
C VAL A 151 -26.06 -52.69 -38.04
N ASP A 152 -26.48 -53.52 -37.10
CA ASP A 152 -26.83 -54.94 -37.19
C ASP A 152 -27.53 -55.40 -38.48
N GLY A 153 -27.21 -56.63 -38.90
CA GLY A 153 -27.97 -57.39 -39.90
C GLY A 153 -27.60 -58.87 -39.93
N GLU A 154 -28.45 -59.68 -39.28
CA GLU A 154 -28.62 -61.17 -39.29
C GLU A 154 -27.51 -62.10 -38.78
#